data_AF-A0A2P1QYV3-F1
#
_entry.id   AF-A0A2P1QYV3-F1
#
_cell.length_a   1.000
_cell.length_b   1.000
_cell.length_c   1.000
_cell.angle_alpha   90.00
_cell.angle_beta   90.00
_cell.angle_gamma   90.00
#
_symmetry.space_group_name_H-M   'P 1'
#
loop_
_entity.id
_entity.type
_entity.pdbx_description
1 polymer ?
#
loop_
_entity_poly.entity_id
_entity_poly.type
_entity_poly.pdbx_seq_one_letter_code
_entity_poly.pdbx_strand_id
1 'polypeptide(L)'
;MLVREEFLNSGYSKTCKVKKTSIEEIKSYYTWKMREKLSTESAKKIYSKRFPSIEGAFGVIKGVRKGYHFLLKGIHKVRLEWSERCIAYNIGKLSRFSMNTI
;
A
#
# COMPACT_ATOMS: atom_id res chain seq x y z
N MET A 1 -5.29 20.67 10.94
CA MET A 1 -6.55 19.93 11.19
C MET A 1 -6.20 18.49 11.60
N LEU A 2 -6.45 18.21 12.89
CA LEU A 2 -6.06 17.02 13.62
C LEU A 2 -6.61 15.76 12.95
N VAL A 3 -5.75 14.75 12.77
CA VAL A 3 -6.19 13.39 12.48
C VAL A 3 -7.07 12.99 13.66
N ARG A 4 -8.37 12.75 13.43
CA ARG A 4 -9.30 12.34 14.49
C ARG A 4 -8.72 11.13 15.21
N GLU A 5 -8.55 11.24 16.53
CA GLU A 5 -8.10 10.17 17.43
C GLU A 5 -8.97 8.90 17.32
N GLU A 6 -10.20 9.06 16.83
CA GLU A 6 -11.15 8.00 16.50
C GLU A 6 -10.60 6.96 15.49
N PHE A 7 -9.63 7.33 14.64
CA PHE A 7 -8.98 6.38 13.71
C PHE A 7 -7.79 5.62 14.33
N LEU A 8 -7.29 6.05 15.50
CA LEU A 8 -6.26 5.33 16.25
C LEU A 8 -6.87 4.29 17.20
N ASN A 9 -8.11 4.52 17.67
CA ASN A 9 -8.85 3.62 18.54
C ASN A 9 -9.56 2.46 17.81
N SER A 10 -9.60 2.47 16.46
CA SER A 10 -10.17 1.36 15.69
C SER A 10 -9.18 0.19 15.57
N GLY A 11 -8.73 -0.37 16.69
CA GLY A 11 -8.29 -1.76 16.87
C GLY A 11 -7.48 -2.46 15.75
N TYR A 12 -6.71 -1.76 14.92
CA TYR A 12 -6.01 -2.37 13.79
C TYR A 12 -4.63 -2.87 14.23
N SER A 13 -4.62 -3.72 15.24
CA SER A 13 -3.48 -4.55 15.59
C SER A 13 -3.37 -5.67 14.55
N LYS A 14 -2.56 -5.47 13.50
CA LYS A 14 -2.20 -6.55 12.58
C LYS A 14 -1.18 -7.48 13.24
N THR A 15 -1.63 -8.38 14.11
CA THR A 15 -0.94 -9.64 14.31
C THR A 15 -1.26 -10.53 13.10
N CYS A 16 -0.59 -10.31 11.98
CA CYS A 16 -0.70 -11.21 10.83
C CYS A 16 -0.18 -12.59 11.27
N LYS A 17 -1.08 -13.56 11.51
CA LYS A 17 -0.69 -14.95 11.78
C LYS A 17 0.26 -15.42 10.67
N VAL A 18 1.51 -15.70 11.02
CA VAL A 18 2.50 -16.21 10.07
C VAL A 18 2.04 -17.61 9.65
N LYS A 19 1.61 -17.76 8.40
CA LYS A 19 1.29 -19.08 7.84
C LYS A 19 2.58 -19.90 7.77
N LYS A 20 2.73 -20.88 8.67
CA LYS A 20 3.74 -21.95 8.58
C LYS A 20 3.23 -22.97 7.57
N THR A 21 3.51 -22.75 6.29
CA THR A 21 3.31 -23.75 5.23
C THR A 21 4.70 -24.17 4.78
N SER A 22 4.97 -25.47 4.62
CA SER A 22 6.29 -25.90 4.13
C SER A 22 6.54 -25.32 2.72
N ILE A 23 7.81 -25.18 2.33
CA ILE A 23 8.18 -24.62 1.02
C ILE A 23 7.67 -25.51 -0.12
N GLU A 24 7.60 -26.82 0.13
CA GLU A 24 7.14 -27.88 -0.77
C GLU A 24 5.65 -27.78 -1.11
N GLU A 25 4.83 -27.22 -0.22
CA GLU A 25 3.38 -27.08 -0.41
C GLU A 25 2.97 -25.82 -1.19
N ILE A 26 3.91 -24.95 -1.56
CA ILE A 26 3.60 -23.68 -2.22
C ILE A 26 3.30 -23.92 -3.70
N LYS A 27 2.01 -24.03 -4.02
CA LYS A 27 1.53 -24.24 -5.40
C LYS A 27 1.84 -23.12 -6.39
N SER A 28 2.13 -21.88 -5.93
CA SER A 28 2.29 -20.72 -6.81
C SER A 28 3.74 -20.21 -6.84
N TYR A 29 4.33 -20.15 -8.04
CA TYR A 29 5.69 -19.66 -8.29
C TYR A 29 5.96 -18.29 -7.64
N TYR A 30 5.02 -17.34 -7.77
CA TYR A 30 5.20 -15.99 -7.21
C TYR A 30 5.23 -15.98 -5.68
N THR A 31 4.42 -16.83 -5.05
CA THR A 31 4.38 -16.96 -3.59
C THR A 31 5.68 -17.57 -3.08
N TRP A 32 6.19 -18.61 -3.75
CA TRP A 32 7.45 -19.25 -3.41
C TRP A 32 8.62 -18.26 -3.52
N LYS A 33 8.74 -17.58 -4.66
CA LYS A 33 9.78 -16.57 -4.92
C LYS A 33 9.75 -15.41 -3.92
N MET A 34 8.55 -14.98 -3.52
CA MET A 34 8.42 -13.93 -2.50
C MET A 34 8.89 -14.39 -1.12
N ARG A 35 8.65 -15.65 -0.76
CA ARG A 35 9.17 -16.22 0.50
C ARG A 35 10.68 -16.37 0.48
N GLU A 36 11.25 -16.84 -0.63
CA GLU A 36 12.69 -16.90 -0.83
C GLU A 36 13.33 -15.51 -0.64
N LYS A 37 12.74 -14.48 -1.25
CA LYS A 37 13.17 -13.08 -1.09
C LYS A 37 13.07 -12.56 0.35
N LEU A 38 12.14 -13.08 1.15
CA LEU A 38 11.91 -12.70 2.56
C LEU A 38 12.53 -13.69 3.56
N SER A 39 13.44 -14.56 3.12
CA SER A 39 14.10 -15.55 3.96
C SER A 39 14.95 -14.91 5.06
N THR A 40 15.61 -13.79 4.76
CA THR A 40 16.51 -13.09 5.69
C THR A 40 15.82 -12.02 6.51
N GLU A 41 16.31 -11.78 7.72
CA GLU A 41 15.76 -10.77 8.62
C GLU A 41 15.98 -9.34 8.08
N SER A 42 17.10 -9.10 7.40
CA SER A 42 17.37 -7.84 6.71
C SER A 42 16.35 -7.56 5.60
N ALA A 43 16.01 -8.57 4.78
CA ALA A 43 15.01 -8.42 3.74
C ALA A 43 13.61 -8.17 4.30
N LYS A 44 13.23 -8.86 5.39
CA LYS A 44 11.96 -8.60 6.10
C LYS A 44 11.90 -7.17 6.65
N LYS A 45 12.98 -6.67 7.24
CA LYS A 45 13.07 -5.30 7.76
C LYS A 45 12.97 -4.23 6.67
N ILE A 46 13.51 -4.50 5.47
CA ILE A 46 13.33 -3.63 4.32
C ILE A 46 11.88 -3.70 3.82
N TYR A 47 11.33 -4.91 3.70
CA TYR A 47 9.99 -5.12 3.18
C TYR A 47 8.88 -4.57 4.10
N SER A 48 9.09 -4.54 5.42
CA SER A 48 8.13 -3.96 6.37
C SER A 48 7.86 -2.48 6.11
N LYS A 49 8.84 -1.74 5.56
CA LYS A 49 8.69 -0.32 5.17
C LYS A 49 7.67 -0.11 4.04
N ARG A 50 7.33 -1.16 3.28
CA ARG A 50 6.30 -1.10 2.24
C ARG A 50 4.93 -0.76 2.83
N PHE A 51 4.60 -1.33 3.99
CA PHE A 51 3.28 -1.22 4.59
C PHE A 51 2.85 0.24 4.87
N PRO A 52 3.61 1.06 5.63
CA PRO A 52 3.22 2.44 5.89
C PRO A 52 3.23 3.34 4.64
N SER A 53 3.98 2.95 3.59
CA SER A 53 4.15 3.78 2.40
C SER A 53 3.09 3.48 1.33
N ILE A 54 3.09 2.27 0.77
CA ILE A 54 2.29 1.97 -0.42
C ILE A 54 0.85 1.58 -0.08
N GLU A 55 0.63 0.87 1.04
CA GLU A 55 -0.73 0.45 1.43
C GLU A 55 -1.57 1.67 1.82
N GLY A 56 -0.96 2.67 2.45
CA GLY A 56 -1.59 3.96 2.73
C GLY A 56 -1.98 4.71 1.45
N ALA A 57 -1.09 4.74 0.45
CA ALA A 57 -1.38 5.36 -0.85
C ALA A 57 -2.54 4.67 -1.57
N PHE A 58 -2.53 3.33 -1.65
CA PHE A 58 -3.62 2.56 -2.24
C PHE A 58 -4.93 2.74 -1.47
N GLY A 59 -4.90 2.75 -0.13
CA GLY A 59 -6.07 2.97 0.71
C GLY A 59 -6.72 4.32 0.48
N VAL A 60 -5.93 5.39 0.35
CA VAL A 60 -6.45 6.74 0.07
C VAL A 60 -7.00 6.84 -1.36
N ILE A 61 -6.25 6.35 -2.36
CA ILE A 61 -6.67 6.40 -3.76
C ILE A 61 -7.97 5.63 -3.98
N LYS A 62 -8.07 4.43 -3.40
CA LYS A 62 -9.25 3.58 -3.51
C LYS A 62 -10.39 4.12 -2.64
N GLY A 63 -10.19 4.23 -1.34
CA GLY A 63 -11.24 4.63 -0.39
C GLY A 63 -11.67 6.08 -0.53
N VAL A 64 -10.79 7.02 -0.15
CA VAL A 64 -11.14 8.45 -0.04
C VAL A 64 -11.46 9.05 -1.40
N ARG A 65 -10.68 8.70 -2.42
CA ARG A 65 -10.80 9.27 -3.77
C ARG A 65 -11.65 8.45 -4.73
N LYS A 66 -12.25 7.35 -4.26
CA LYS A 66 -13.14 6.46 -5.02
C LYS A 66 -12.53 5.94 -6.34
N GLY A 67 -11.21 5.84 -6.43
CA GLY A 67 -10.46 5.45 -7.64
C GLY A 67 -10.46 3.95 -7.92
N TYR A 68 -11.59 3.25 -7.73
CA TYR A 68 -11.71 1.80 -7.93
C TYR A 68 -11.85 1.40 -9.40
N HIS A 69 -12.56 2.21 -10.17
CA HIS A 69 -12.88 1.92 -11.57
C HIS A 69 -12.00 2.76 -12.47
N PHE A 70 -11.62 2.24 -13.64
CA PHE A 70 -11.00 3.03 -14.70
C PHE A 70 -12.07 3.47 -15.68
N LEU A 71 -12.04 4.73 -16.10
CA LEU A 71 -12.97 5.29 -17.07
C LEU A 71 -12.54 4.94 -18.49
N LEU A 72 -11.24 4.79 -18.72
CA LEU A 72 -10.68 4.51 -20.04
C LEU A 72 -10.42 3.02 -20.24
N LYS A 73 -10.56 2.56 -21.49
CA LYS A 73 -10.22 1.20 -21.92
C LYS A 73 -8.92 1.20 -22.73
N GLY A 74 -8.12 0.15 -22.55
CA GLY A 74 -6.82 -0.03 -23.20
C GLY A 74 -5.64 0.32 -22.29
N ILE A 75 -4.59 -0.51 -22.33
CA ILE A 75 -3.48 -0.47 -21.36
C ILE A 75 -2.78 0.89 -21.30
N HIS A 76 -2.59 1.55 -22.45
CA HIS A 76 -1.93 2.86 -22.50
C HIS A 76 -2.76 3.94 -21.79
N LYS A 77 -4.07 3.97 -22.04
CA LYS A 77 -4.99 4.96 -21.44
C LYS A 77 -5.20 4.70 -19.94
N VAL A 78 -5.35 3.44 -19.55
CA VAL A 78 -5.43 3.04 -18.13
C VAL A 78 -4.17 3.42 -17.36
N ARG A 79 -2.99 3.27 -17.98
CA ARG A 79 -1.71 3.70 -17.37
C ARG A 79 -1.66 5.21 -17.16
N LEU A 80 -2.16 6.00 -18.11
CA LEU A 80 -2.23 7.45 -17.98
C LEU A 80 -3.16 7.85 -16.82
N GLU A 81 -4.37 7.28 -16.78
CA GLU A 81 -5.35 7.53 -15.71
C GLU A 81 -4.79 7.14 -14.33
N TRP A 82 -4.05 6.03 -14.26
CA TRP A 82 -3.37 5.63 -13.02
C TRP A 82 -2.29 6.63 -12.61
N SER A 83 -1.47 7.10 -13.54
CA SER A 83 -0.45 8.13 -13.28
C SER A 83 -1.06 9.43 -12.76
N GLU A 84 -2.17 9.87 -13.35
CA GLU A 84 -2.89 11.08 -12.91
C GLU A 84 -3.37 10.95 -11.45
N ARG A 85 -3.96 9.81 -11.09
CA ARG A 85 -4.37 9.53 -9.71
C ARG A 85 -3.20 9.57 -8.72
N CYS A 86 -2.06 9.00 -9.11
CA CYS A 86 -0.84 9.02 -8.32
C CYS A 86 -0.31 10.46 -8.13
N ILE A 87 -0.30 11.27 -9.20
CA ILE A 87 0.10 12.68 -9.16
C ILE A 87 -0.78 13.44 -8.19
N ALA A 88 -2.10 13.33 -8.33
CA ALA A 88 -3.03 13.98 -7.43
C ALA A 88 -2.84 13.54 -5.98
N TYR A 89 -2.51 12.27 -5.73
CA TYR A 89 -2.24 11.75 -4.38
C TYR A 89 -0.98 12.42 -3.80
N ASN A 90 0.10 12.44 -4.57
CA ASN A 90 1.36 13.03 -4.17
C ASN A 90 1.23 14.54 -3.91
N ILE A 91 0.50 15.28 -4.76
CA ILE A 91 0.21 16.71 -4.55
C ILE A 91 -0.52 16.92 -3.21
N GLY A 92 -1.57 16.13 -2.93
CA GLY A 92 -2.28 16.22 -1.65
C GLY A 92 -1.38 15.94 -0.45
N LYS A 93 -0.41 15.04 -0.60
CA LYS A 93 0.56 14.69 0.44
C LYS A 93 1.57 15.82 0.68
N LEU A 94 2.03 16.49 -0.38
CA LEU A 94 2.92 17.65 -0.31
C LEU A 94 2.21 18.87 0.30
N SER A 95 0.97 19.15 -0.12
CA SER A 95 0.17 20.25 0.43
C SER A 95 -0.08 20.09 1.93
N ARG A 96 -0.43 18.88 2.39
CA ARG A 96 -0.58 18.57 3.82
C ARG A 96 0.73 18.76 4.58
N PHE A 97 1.87 18.36 3.99
CA PHE A 97 3.18 18.52 4.61
C PHE A 97 3.53 19.99 4.82
N SER A 98 3.30 20.83 3.81
CA SER A 98 3.53 22.29 3.88
C SER A 98 2.66 22.98 4.93
N MET A 99 1.41 22.54 5.14
CA MET A 99 0.51 23.14 6.14
C MET A 99 0.80 22.71 7.59
N ASN A 100 1.58 21.65 7.80
CA ASN A 100 1.96 21.18 9.14
C ASN A 100 3.32 21.74 9.60
N THR A 101 4.02 22.48 8.76
CA THR A 101 5.36 23.05 9.02
C THR A 101 5.31 24.53 9.43
N ILE A 102 4.11 25.09 9.60
CA ILE A 102 3.81 26.42 10.17
C ILE A 102 3.13 26.17 11.52
#